data_AF-A0A3D5P4C3-F1
#
_entry.id   AF-A0A3D5P4C3-F1
#
_cell.length_a   1.000
_cell.length_b   1.000
_cell.length_c   1.000
_cell.angle_alpha   90.00
_cell.angle_beta   90.00
_cell.angle_gamma   90.00
#
_symmetry.space_group_name_H-M   'P 1'
#
loop_
_entity.id
_entity.type
_entity.pdbx_description
1 polymer ?
#
loop_
_entity_poly.entity_id
_entity_poly.type
_entity_poly.pdbx_seq_one_letter_code
_entity_poly.pdbx_strand_id
1 'polypeptide(L)'
;PDARVGEWIVDMLNQADTDVDFRQYDNDGPDGQPNSGDDDGYVDVITVEFLEVAASCGGPAIWPHRWNISAQTGSPFQTNDIGVNGHPILVHDYITQSAADCSGTKVQDAGVIAHEFGHALGLPDYYHWVDRELGPEGRRWVLGCWALMAAGSWGCGPVGSTREPYGPAHMIGHSKGTLGWIDYLDIGEVWNEEVFLGPAQTDGDVLRIPLDPGGLEHSPTEFLFAEFRAQIGFDHALPAAGVLLYKQDSSASLRPDPATDEPYYLTMLEQDGNRGLLKTTPEGGNRGEAGDAWGVNGLMGKLNGETNPSLRLHNGDWPAVMVHEVSVQDGFARLVVSTGQTPRLVERPETVEVMQIRSFAVPVRIAGGHGPYTGVGTLPQAFSFENIGDQLFLIGSLQEAGENSYSIAVRDRFGNSSPRVTLTV
;
A
#
# COMPACT_ATOMS: atom_id res chain seq x y z
N PRO A 1 12.18 -28.51 15.88
CA PRO A 1 11.43 -29.07 14.73
C PRO A 1 12.13 -28.78 13.41
N ASP A 2 12.54 -27.52 13.19
CA ASP A 2 12.98 -27.07 11.85
C ASP A 2 14.40 -27.46 11.42
N ALA A 3 15.23 -28.01 12.33
CA ALA A 3 16.65 -28.27 12.05
C ALA A 3 16.91 -29.35 10.97
N ARG A 4 15.89 -30.14 10.58
CA ARG A 4 16.02 -31.28 9.65
C ARG A 4 15.03 -31.23 8.48
N VAL A 5 14.42 -30.08 8.22
CA VAL A 5 13.39 -29.94 7.18
C VAL A 5 13.95 -30.26 5.80
N GLY A 6 15.10 -29.70 5.43
CA GLY A 6 15.74 -29.98 4.13
C GLY A 6 16.06 -31.47 3.91
N GLU A 7 16.46 -32.19 4.96
CA GLU A 7 16.74 -33.63 4.86
C GLU A 7 15.45 -34.45 4.69
N TRP A 8 14.37 -34.04 5.35
CA TRP A 8 13.05 -34.65 5.17
C TRP A 8 12.51 -34.41 3.75
N ILE A 9 12.69 -33.20 3.21
CA ILE A 9 12.32 -32.89 1.82
C ILE A 9 13.15 -33.73 0.84
N VAL A 10 14.46 -33.88 1.06
CA VAL A 10 15.30 -34.74 0.21
C VAL A 10 14.85 -36.20 0.26
N ASP A 11 14.50 -36.74 1.43
CA ASP A 11 13.97 -38.10 1.55
C ASP A 11 12.63 -38.27 0.79
N MET A 12 11.75 -37.27 0.85
CA MET A 12 10.52 -37.22 0.07
C MET A 12 10.80 -37.18 -1.44
N LEU A 13 11.70 -36.29 -1.87
CA LEU A 13 12.05 -36.15 -3.29
C LEU A 13 12.68 -37.42 -3.85
N ASN A 14 13.57 -38.09 -3.12
CA ASN A 14 14.14 -39.38 -3.54
C ASN A 14 13.08 -40.45 -3.80
N GLN A 15 11.96 -40.42 -3.07
CA GLN A 15 10.85 -41.35 -3.27
C GLN A 15 9.97 -40.96 -4.46
N ALA A 16 9.85 -39.66 -4.76
CA ALA A 16 9.05 -39.15 -5.86
C ALA A 16 9.79 -39.14 -7.21
N ASP A 17 11.12 -39.06 -7.21
CA ASP A 17 11.96 -38.81 -8.38
C ASP A 17 11.82 -39.85 -9.49
N THR A 18 11.50 -41.11 -9.18
CA THR A 18 11.28 -42.11 -10.24
C THR A 18 9.92 -41.98 -10.92
N ASP A 19 8.98 -41.28 -10.29
CA ASP A 19 7.57 -41.25 -10.68
C ASP A 19 7.14 -39.88 -11.22
N VAL A 20 7.89 -38.82 -10.92
CA VAL A 20 7.62 -37.44 -11.33
C VAL A 20 8.64 -36.99 -12.36
N ASP A 21 8.17 -36.48 -13.49
CA ASP A 21 9.01 -35.84 -14.50
C ASP A 21 9.19 -34.36 -14.15
N PHE A 22 10.32 -34.01 -13.55
CA PHE A 22 10.58 -32.65 -13.07
C PHE A 22 10.83 -31.63 -14.18
N ARG A 23 11.10 -32.06 -15.41
CA ARG A 23 11.22 -31.15 -16.58
C ARG A 23 9.93 -30.39 -16.87
N GLN A 24 8.79 -30.85 -16.36
CA GLN A 24 7.51 -30.19 -16.55
C GLN A 24 7.32 -28.93 -15.70
N TYR A 25 8.21 -28.71 -14.72
CA TYR A 25 8.10 -27.65 -13.71
C TYR A 25 9.28 -26.68 -13.73
N ASP A 26 10.05 -26.66 -14.81
CA ASP A 26 11.12 -25.71 -15.13
C ASP A 26 10.61 -24.93 -16.35
N ASN A 27 9.91 -23.80 -16.13
CA ASN A 27 9.19 -23.07 -17.20
C ASN A 27 9.28 -21.54 -17.09
N ASP A 28 10.29 -21.06 -16.38
CA ASP A 28 10.53 -19.64 -16.11
C ASP A 28 11.12 -18.85 -17.29
N GLY A 29 11.40 -19.53 -18.40
CA GLY A 29 11.81 -18.96 -19.68
C GLY A 29 10.74 -18.07 -20.33
N PRO A 30 11.13 -17.01 -21.07
CA PRO A 30 10.21 -16.13 -21.78
C PRO A 30 9.19 -16.82 -22.71
N ASP A 31 9.47 -18.03 -23.21
CA ASP A 31 8.56 -18.75 -24.09
C ASP A 31 7.45 -19.55 -23.36
N GLY A 32 7.58 -19.72 -22.04
CA GLY A 32 6.64 -20.42 -21.17
C GLY A 32 6.48 -21.91 -21.47
N GLN A 33 7.42 -22.51 -22.21
CA GLN A 33 7.43 -23.94 -22.52
C GLN A 33 8.35 -24.66 -21.54
N PRO A 34 7.87 -25.69 -20.83
CA PRO A 34 8.71 -26.38 -19.85
C PRO A 34 9.96 -27.03 -20.45
N ASN A 35 11.11 -26.84 -19.79
CA ASN A 35 12.43 -27.37 -20.11
C ASN A 35 12.85 -27.08 -21.57
N SER A 36 12.60 -25.84 -21.96
CA SER A 36 13.07 -25.13 -23.13
C SER A 36 14.49 -24.59 -22.94
N GLY A 37 15.10 -24.12 -24.04
CA GLY A 37 16.50 -23.65 -24.03
C GLY A 37 16.71 -22.30 -23.34
N ASP A 38 15.64 -21.66 -22.88
CA ASP A 38 15.63 -20.39 -22.15
C ASP A 38 15.29 -20.53 -20.65
N ASP A 39 14.97 -21.74 -20.19
CA ASP A 39 14.77 -22.04 -18.75
C ASP A 39 16.10 -22.24 -18.01
N ASP A 40 16.07 -22.11 -16.68
CA ASP A 40 17.26 -22.10 -15.83
C ASP A 40 17.71 -23.49 -15.32
N GLY A 41 16.89 -24.53 -15.54
CA GLY A 41 17.16 -25.91 -15.14
C GLY A 41 16.76 -26.23 -13.70
N TYR A 42 15.96 -25.37 -13.06
CA TYR A 42 15.42 -25.57 -11.73
C TYR A 42 13.90 -25.72 -11.77
N VAL A 43 13.36 -26.50 -10.83
CA VAL A 43 11.93 -26.48 -10.59
C VAL A 43 11.52 -25.10 -10.05
N ASP A 44 10.60 -24.41 -10.73
CA ASP A 44 10.20 -23.04 -10.43
C ASP A 44 9.71 -22.92 -8.98
N VAL A 45 8.81 -23.82 -8.57
CA VAL A 45 8.22 -23.86 -7.22
C VAL A 45 7.80 -25.27 -6.85
N ILE A 46 8.19 -25.73 -5.66
CA ILE A 46 7.58 -26.89 -4.99
C ILE A 46 6.93 -26.49 -3.67
N THR A 47 5.72 -27.01 -3.43
CA THR A 47 5.06 -26.95 -2.12
C THR A 47 5.08 -28.34 -1.50
N VAL A 48 5.58 -28.41 -0.27
CA VAL A 48 5.66 -29.63 0.53
C VAL A 48 4.65 -29.53 1.68
N GLU A 49 3.64 -30.39 1.64
CA GLU A 49 2.58 -30.42 2.64
C GLU A 49 2.80 -31.54 3.68
N PHE A 50 2.71 -31.21 4.96
CA PHE A 50 2.74 -32.17 6.07
C PHE A 50 1.37 -32.24 6.78
N LEU A 51 1.10 -33.33 7.51
CA LEU A 51 -0.26 -33.61 8.02
C LEU A 51 -0.53 -33.05 9.43
N GLU A 52 0.52 -32.76 10.19
CA GLU A 52 0.43 -32.31 11.58
C GLU A 52 0.14 -30.81 11.70
N VAL A 53 -0.49 -30.41 12.81
CA VAL A 53 -0.70 -28.99 13.12
C VAL A 53 0.63 -28.23 13.14
N ALA A 54 0.70 -27.17 12.35
CA ALA A 54 1.90 -26.37 12.16
C ALA A 54 2.37 -25.67 13.45
N ALA A 55 3.68 -25.43 13.58
CA ALA A 55 4.23 -24.73 14.75
C ALA A 55 3.72 -23.28 14.88
N SER A 56 3.33 -22.65 13.77
CA SER A 56 2.69 -21.32 13.75
C SER A 56 1.34 -21.28 14.47
N CYS A 57 0.71 -22.45 14.69
CA CYS A 57 -0.51 -22.63 15.46
C CYS A 57 -0.23 -23.15 16.89
N GLY A 58 1.04 -23.20 17.32
CA GLY A 58 1.45 -23.86 18.56
C GLY A 58 1.49 -25.40 18.47
N GLY A 59 1.38 -25.95 17.26
CA GLY A 59 1.48 -27.39 17.02
C GLY A 59 2.92 -27.92 17.06
N PRO A 60 3.10 -29.25 16.99
CA PRO A 60 4.40 -29.89 17.16
C PRO A 60 5.28 -29.90 15.90
N ALA A 61 4.74 -29.49 14.75
CA ALA A 61 5.32 -29.71 13.43
C ALA A 61 6.26 -28.58 12.97
N ILE A 62 6.42 -28.44 11.66
CA ILE A 62 7.25 -27.42 11.02
C ILE A 62 6.53 -26.06 11.10
N TRP A 63 7.27 -24.97 11.29
CA TRP A 63 6.72 -23.64 11.08
C TRP A 63 6.61 -23.38 9.57
N PRO A 64 5.43 -23.12 8.98
CA PRO A 64 5.30 -22.91 7.53
C PRO A 64 6.15 -21.76 7.03
N HIS A 65 6.91 -21.98 5.96
CA HIS A 65 7.85 -21.00 5.40
C HIS A 65 8.33 -21.38 3.99
N ARG A 66 8.85 -20.41 3.24
CA ARG A 66 9.74 -20.60 2.09
C ARG A 66 11.22 -20.66 2.51
N TRP A 67 11.99 -21.56 1.93
CA TRP A 67 13.45 -21.59 2.06
C TRP A 67 14.12 -22.32 0.88
N ASN A 68 15.44 -22.42 0.93
CA ASN A 68 16.30 -23.16 0.01
C ASN A 68 16.82 -24.49 0.60
N ILE A 69 16.62 -25.61 -0.09
CA ILE A 69 17.14 -26.93 0.32
C ILE A 69 18.64 -26.87 0.67
N SER A 70 19.44 -26.21 -0.18
CA SER A 70 20.90 -26.16 -0.03
C SER A 70 21.38 -25.47 1.24
N ALA A 71 20.58 -24.58 1.82
CA ALA A 71 20.95 -23.90 3.06
C ALA A 71 20.97 -24.85 4.28
N GLN A 72 20.28 -26.00 4.17
CA GLN A 72 20.26 -27.03 5.21
C GLN A 72 21.07 -28.27 4.82
N THR A 73 21.15 -28.60 3.52
CA THR A 73 21.79 -29.84 3.04
C THR A 73 23.15 -29.64 2.36
N GLY A 74 23.51 -28.40 2.02
CA GLY A 74 24.74 -28.04 1.31
C GLY A 74 24.63 -27.99 -0.21
N SER A 75 23.56 -28.51 -0.82
CA SER A 75 23.33 -28.47 -2.28
C SER A 75 21.85 -28.59 -2.63
N PRO A 76 21.41 -28.10 -3.81
CA PRO A 76 20.10 -28.46 -4.36
C PRO A 76 19.94 -29.98 -4.50
N PHE A 77 18.70 -30.46 -4.55
CA PHE A 77 18.41 -31.86 -4.89
C PHE A 77 18.57 -32.05 -6.41
N GLN A 78 19.29 -33.10 -6.81
CA GLN A 78 19.44 -33.47 -8.22
C GLN A 78 18.44 -34.56 -8.57
N THR A 79 17.58 -34.28 -9.53
CA THR A 79 16.60 -35.26 -10.04
C THR A 79 17.28 -36.26 -10.99
N ASN A 80 16.57 -37.29 -11.41
CA ASN A 80 17.01 -38.16 -12.49
C ASN A 80 16.62 -37.67 -13.90
N ASP A 81 15.87 -36.57 -13.98
CA ASP A 81 15.41 -36.00 -15.24
C ASP A 81 16.47 -35.07 -15.85
N ILE A 82 16.90 -35.39 -17.07
CA ILE A 82 17.91 -34.59 -17.78
C ILE A 82 17.22 -33.49 -18.59
N GLY A 83 17.51 -32.24 -18.23
CA GLY A 83 17.05 -31.06 -18.93
C GLY A 83 17.67 -30.89 -20.33
N VAL A 84 17.16 -29.94 -21.12
CA VAL A 84 17.60 -29.69 -22.50
C VAL A 84 19.07 -29.26 -22.58
N ASN A 85 19.59 -28.69 -21.49
CA ASN A 85 21.00 -28.31 -21.33
C ASN A 85 21.93 -29.52 -21.09
N GLY A 86 21.39 -30.74 -20.96
CA GLY A 86 22.15 -31.98 -20.71
C GLY A 86 22.54 -32.21 -19.26
N HIS A 87 22.06 -31.39 -18.32
CA HIS A 87 22.24 -31.52 -16.89
C HIS A 87 20.94 -31.96 -16.20
N PRO A 88 21.00 -32.57 -15.00
CA PRO A 88 19.80 -32.86 -14.22
C PRO A 88 19.01 -31.60 -13.87
N ILE A 89 17.69 -31.69 -13.90
CA ILE A 89 16.81 -30.66 -13.31
C ILE A 89 17.04 -30.63 -11.80
N LEU A 90 17.10 -29.43 -11.22
CA LEU A 90 17.41 -29.22 -9.82
C LEU A 90 16.19 -28.76 -9.03
N VAL A 91 15.99 -29.27 -7.82
CA VAL A 91 14.99 -28.73 -6.88
C VAL A 91 15.74 -27.97 -5.80
N HIS A 92 15.42 -26.68 -5.64
CA HIS A 92 16.15 -25.81 -4.72
C HIS A 92 15.26 -25.02 -3.76
N ASP A 93 14.41 -24.15 -4.28
CA ASP A 93 13.43 -23.42 -3.47
C ASP A 93 12.26 -24.34 -3.10
N TYR A 94 11.74 -24.18 -1.88
CA TYR A 94 10.55 -24.90 -1.42
C TYR A 94 9.67 -24.00 -0.56
N ILE A 95 8.38 -24.35 -0.53
CA ILE A 95 7.39 -23.87 0.42
C ILE A 95 6.98 -25.05 1.31
N THR A 96 6.87 -24.84 2.62
CA THR A 96 6.28 -25.82 3.54
C THR A 96 4.97 -25.32 4.11
N GLN A 97 3.96 -26.19 4.17
CA GLN A 97 2.68 -25.89 4.79
C GLN A 97 2.06 -27.12 5.45
N SER A 98 1.30 -26.91 6.53
CA SER A 98 0.41 -27.94 7.08
C SER A 98 -0.82 -28.10 6.20
N ALA A 99 -1.17 -29.33 5.85
CA ALA A 99 -2.47 -29.66 5.25
C ALA A 99 -3.63 -29.50 6.26
N ALA A 100 -3.35 -29.50 7.57
CA ALA A 100 -4.35 -29.33 8.62
C ALA A 100 -4.37 -27.91 9.19
N ASP A 101 -5.56 -27.36 9.47
CA ASP A 101 -5.74 -26.07 10.12
C ASP A 101 -5.23 -26.05 11.58
N CYS A 102 -5.26 -24.89 12.23
CA CYS A 102 -4.83 -24.77 13.63
C CYS A 102 -5.65 -25.64 14.61
N SER A 103 -6.83 -26.14 14.23
CA SER A 103 -7.60 -27.09 15.05
C SER A 103 -7.13 -28.53 14.89
N GLY A 104 -6.41 -28.85 13.80
CA GLY A 104 -6.02 -30.21 13.43
C GLY A 104 -7.19 -31.08 12.94
N THR A 105 -8.38 -30.50 12.77
CA THR A 105 -9.60 -31.26 12.40
C THR A 105 -10.15 -30.91 11.03
N LYS A 106 -9.61 -29.87 10.38
CA LYS A 106 -10.00 -29.45 9.03
C LYS A 106 -8.76 -29.25 8.18
N VAL A 107 -8.98 -29.20 6.86
CA VAL A 107 -7.94 -28.79 5.91
C VAL A 107 -7.61 -27.30 6.13
N GLN A 108 -6.33 -26.94 6.10
CA GLN A 108 -5.84 -25.56 6.20
C GLN A 108 -6.44 -24.70 5.05
N ASP A 109 -6.68 -23.42 5.30
CA ASP A 109 -7.03 -22.47 4.25
C ASP A 109 -5.84 -22.18 3.29
N ALA A 110 -6.14 -21.53 2.16
CA ALA A 110 -5.13 -21.14 1.19
C ALA A 110 -4.30 -19.90 1.62
N GLY A 111 -4.47 -19.39 2.84
CA GLY A 111 -3.91 -18.11 3.26
C GLY A 111 -2.38 -18.12 3.30
N VAL A 112 -1.79 -19.13 3.93
CA VAL A 112 -0.32 -19.25 4.04
C VAL A 112 0.29 -19.56 2.67
N ILE A 113 -0.21 -20.57 1.97
CA ILE A 113 0.32 -20.95 0.64
C ILE A 113 0.20 -19.82 -0.37
N ALA A 114 -0.87 -19.01 -0.33
CA ALA A 114 -1.00 -17.85 -1.22
C ALA A 114 0.05 -16.76 -0.91
N HIS A 115 0.40 -16.56 0.37
CA HIS A 115 1.47 -15.65 0.77
C HIS A 115 2.84 -16.15 0.30
N GLU A 116 3.16 -17.42 0.55
CA GLU A 116 4.44 -18.01 0.16
C GLU A 116 4.58 -18.11 -1.37
N PHE A 117 3.49 -18.38 -2.08
CA PHE A 117 3.46 -18.33 -3.55
C PHE A 117 3.70 -16.90 -4.06
N GLY A 118 3.28 -15.87 -3.32
CA GLY A 118 3.66 -14.48 -3.61
C GLY A 118 5.18 -14.26 -3.63
N HIS A 119 5.92 -14.89 -2.71
CA HIS A 119 7.39 -14.86 -2.73
C HIS A 119 7.98 -15.62 -3.92
N ALA A 120 7.38 -16.73 -4.32
CA ALA A 120 7.78 -17.44 -5.54
C ALA A 120 7.61 -16.58 -6.79
N LEU A 121 6.58 -15.72 -6.82
CA LEU A 121 6.37 -14.72 -7.88
C LEU A 121 7.28 -13.49 -7.75
N GLY A 122 8.17 -13.43 -6.76
CA GLY A 122 9.14 -12.34 -6.57
C GLY A 122 8.67 -11.17 -5.68
N LEU A 123 7.54 -11.30 -4.98
CA LEU A 123 7.09 -10.27 -4.04
C LEU A 123 7.77 -10.41 -2.67
N PRO A 124 8.16 -9.29 -2.01
CA PRO A 124 8.70 -9.33 -0.66
C PRO A 124 7.59 -9.40 0.40
N ASP A 125 7.94 -9.71 1.65
CA ASP A 125 7.06 -9.32 2.76
C ASP A 125 7.05 -7.79 2.88
N TYR A 126 5.86 -7.21 3.05
CA TYR A 126 5.72 -5.80 3.39
C TYR A 126 5.56 -5.53 4.88
N TYR A 127 5.55 -6.55 5.76
CA TYR A 127 5.64 -6.34 7.21
C TYR A 127 7.10 -6.30 7.68
N HIS A 128 7.32 -5.72 8.86
CA HIS A 128 8.64 -5.55 9.44
C HIS A 128 8.72 -6.16 10.84
N TRP A 129 9.54 -7.19 10.97
CA TRP A 129 9.81 -7.85 12.24
C TRP A 129 10.89 -7.09 13.03
N VAL A 130 10.48 -6.25 13.97
CA VAL A 130 11.38 -5.36 14.71
C VAL A 130 11.92 -5.98 15.99
N ASP A 131 11.14 -6.88 16.61
CA ASP A 131 11.56 -7.65 17.79
C ASP A 131 11.22 -9.13 17.60
N ARG A 132 12.26 -9.95 17.46
CA ARG A 132 12.14 -11.40 17.26
C ARG A 132 11.79 -12.15 18.54
N GLU A 133 12.15 -11.62 19.70
CA GLU A 133 11.89 -12.26 21.00
C GLU A 133 10.40 -12.24 21.33
N LEU A 134 9.69 -11.24 20.82
CA LEU A 134 8.23 -11.08 20.98
C LEU A 134 7.41 -11.83 19.91
N GLY A 135 8.04 -12.57 19.01
CA GLY A 135 7.32 -13.32 17.98
C GLY A 135 6.44 -12.40 17.11
N PRO A 136 5.18 -12.78 16.80
CA PRO A 136 4.25 -11.95 16.03
C PRO A 136 3.91 -10.59 16.66
N GLU A 137 3.99 -10.45 17.99
CA GLU A 137 3.70 -9.19 18.70
C GLU A 137 4.80 -8.15 18.48
N GLY A 138 6.01 -8.58 18.15
CA GLY A 138 7.16 -7.73 17.81
C GLY A 138 7.21 -7.29 16.35
N ARG A 139 6.09 -7.34 15.62
CA ARG A 139 6.01 -6.93 14.21
C ARG A 139 5.29 -5.60 14.08
N ARG A 140 5.80 -4.75 13.18
CA ARG A 140 5.06 -3.66 12.54
C ARG A 140 4.45 -4.23 11.27
N TRP A 141 3.14 -4.12 11.11
CA TRP A 141 2.43 -4.76 10.01
C TRP A 141 2.42 -3.94 8.72
N VAL A 142 2.76 -2.64 8.81
CA VAL A 142 3.00 -1.65 7.74
C VAL A 142 1.84 -1.46 6.76
N LEU A 143 1.42 -2.52 6.07
CA LEU A 143 0.24 -2.57 5.21
C LEU A 143 -0.93 -3.34 5.86
N GLY A 144 -0.69 -4.04 6.96
CA GLY A 144 -1.75 -4.70 7.74
C GLY A 144 -2.39 -5.89 7.03
N CYS A 145 -3.61 -6.23 7.45
CA CYS A 145 -4.41 -7.33 6.95
C CYS A 145 -5.03 -7.03 5.59
N TRP A 146 -4.86 -5.80 5.11
CA TRP A 146 -5.30 -5.32 3.81
C TRP A 146 -4.48 -5.90 2.64
N ALA A 147 -3.26 -6.35 2.91
CA ALA A 147 -2.34 -6.88 1.92
C ALA A 147 -1.95 -8.33 2.23
N LEU A 148 -2.10 -9.22 1.23
CA LEU A 148 -1.69 -10.63 1.34
C LEU A 148 -0.23 -10.77 1.78
N MET A 149 0.67 -10.00 1.19
CA MET A 149 2.11 -9.97 1.51
C MET A 149 2.44 -9.24 2.83
N ALA A 150 1.43 -8.90 3.63
CA ALA A 150 1.58 -8.39 4.99
C ALA A 150 0.82 -9.31 5.99
N ALA A 151 -0.19 -8.80 6.69
CA ALA A 151 -0.99 -9.60 7.63
C ALA A 151 -2.21 -10.27 6.97
N GLY A 152 -2.40 -10.15 5.66
CA GLY A 152 -3.59 -10.57 4.93
C GLY A 152 -3.88 -12.08 4.94
N SER A 153 -2.93 -12.90 5.34
CA SER A 153 -3.13 -14.34 5.61
C SER A 153 -3.38 -14.65 7.10
N TRP A 154 -3.19 -13.68 8.00
CA TRP A 154 -3.22 -13.87 9.45
C TRP A 154 -4.43 -13.21 10.15
N GLY A 155 -5.04 -12.20 9.54
CA GLY A 155 -6.20 -11.49 10.08
C GLY A 155 -5.91 -10.10 10.62
N CYS A 156 -6.99 -9.40 10.97
CA CYS A 156 -6.99 -8.00 11.38
C CYS A 156 -7.03 -7.83 12.91
N GLY A 157 -6.96 -6.57 13.35
CA GLY A 157 -7.08 -6.18 14.76
C GLY A 157 -5.87 -6.58 15.60
N PRO A 158 -6.02 -6.59 16.94
CA PRO A 158 -4.95 -6.96 17.85
C PRO A 158 -4.37 -8.34 17.53
N VAL A 159 -3.10 -8.55 17.86
CA VAL A 159 -2.49 -9.88 17.81
C VAL A 159 -3.11 -10.71 18.94
N GLY A 160 -3.92 -11.70 18.58
CA GLY A 160 -4.57 -12.60 19.52
C GLY A 160 -3.70 -13.81 19.87
N SER A 161 -4.01 -14.48 20.98
CA SER A 161 -3.36 -15.74 21.36
C SER A 161 -3.74 -16.93 20.48
N THR A 162 -4.86 -16.82 19.74
CA THR A 162 -5.30 -17.79 18.75
C THR A 162 -5.39 -17.17 17.36
N ARG A 163 -5.04 -17.94 16.34
CA ARG A 163 -5.24 -17.57 14.94
C ARG A 163 -6.58 -18.11 14.48
N GLU A 164 -7.57 -17.23 14.38
CA GLU A 164 -8.83 -17.57 13.72
C GLU A 164 -8.62 -17.67 12.20
N PRO A 165 -9.37 -18.54 11.50
CA PRO A 165 -9.33 -18.60 10.04
C PRO A 165 -9.62 -17.22 9.43
N TYR A 166 -8.73 -16.77 8.54
CA TYR A 166 -8.84 -15.47 7.90
C TYR A 166 -8.20 -15.48 6.52
N GLY A 167 -8.88 -14.84 5.57
CA GLY A 167 -8.33 -14.58 4.25
C GLY A 167 -8.25 -15.81 3.34
N PRO A 168 -7.29 -15.83 2.39
CA PRO A 168 -6.33 -14.76 2.12
C PRO A 168 -7.03 -13.45 1.76
N ALA A 169 -6.50 -12.30 2.19
CA ALA A 169 -6.83 -11.02 1.58
C ALA A 169 -6.27 -10.96 0.15
N HIS A 170 -6.81 -10.08 -0.69
CA HIS A 170 -6.24 -9.84 -2.01
C HIS A 170 -4.82 -9.26 -1.96
N MET A 171 -4.02 -9.57 -2.99
CA MET A 171 -2.86 -8.76 -3.35
C MET A 171 -3.30 -7.32 -3.58
N ILE A 172 -2.54 -6.36 -3.02
CA ILE A 172 -2.78 -4.93 -3.25
C ILE A 172 -2.44 -4.56 -4.69
N GLY A 173 -3.00 -3.46 -5.16
CA GLY A 173 -2.75 -2.91 -6.49
C GLY A 173 -1.26 -2.75 -6.82
N HIS A 174 -0.44 -2.31 -5.86
CA HIS A 174 1.01 -2.21 -6.05
C HIS A 174 1.67 -3.57 -6.42
N SER A 175 1.31 -4.63 -5.70
CA SER A 175 1.82 -5.97 -5.96
C SER A 175 1.31 -6.52 -7.30
N LYS A 176 0.02 -6.31 -7.62
CA LYS A 176 -0.56 -6.71 -8.91
C LYS A 176 0.14 -6.02 -10.08
N GLY A 177 0.40 -4.71 -9.99
CA GLY A 177 1.10 -3.98 -11.04
C GLY A 177 2.58 -4.34 -11.13
N THR A 178 3.23 -4.67 -9.99
CA THR A 178 4.61 -5.21 -9.99
C THR A 178 4.70 -6.53 -10.74
N LEU A 179 3.68 -7.39 -10.60
CA LEU A 179 3.58 -8.67 -11.32
C LEU A 179 3.05 -8.53 -12.76
N GLY A 180 2.72 -7.32 -13.21
CA GLY A 180 2.16 -7.09 -14.54
C GLY A 180 0.73 -7.61 -14.74
N TRP A 181 -0.02 -7.83 -13.65
CA TRP A 181 -1.40 -8.32 -13.72
C TRP A 181 -2.42 -7.22 -13.99
N ILE A 182 -2.04 -5.97 -13.74
CA ILE A 182 -2.85 -4.79 -14.02
C ILE A 182 -1.98 -3.70 -14.63
N ASP A 183 -2.61 -2.83 -15.41
CA ASP A 183 -2.09 -1.51 -15.73
C ASP A 183 -2.59 -0.51 -14.67
N TYR A 184 -1.76 0.45 -14.29
CA TYR A 184 -2.19 1.53 -13.40
C TYR A 184 -2.99 2.57 -14.17
N LEU A 185 -4.00 3.15 -13.52
CA LEU A 185 -4.58 4.41 -13.94
C LEU A 185 -3.63 5.53 -13.55
N ASP A 186 -2.86 6.03 -14.52
CA ASP A 186 -2.02 7.21 -14.34
C ASP A 186 -2.78 8.48 -14.74
N ILE A 187 -2.64 9.55 -13.96
CA ILE A 187 -3.20 10.87 -14.29
C ILE A 187 -2.09 11.86 -14.62
N GLY A 188 -2.35 12.72 -15.62
CA GLY A 188 -1.46 13.80 -16.00
C GLY A 188 -1.51 14.98 -15.03
N GLU A 189 -1.10 16.15 -15.52
CA GLU A 189 -1.19 17.39 -14.75
C GLU A 189 -2.65 17.88 -14.67
N VAL A 190 -3.23 17.86 -13.47
CA VAL A 190 -4.63 18.21 -13.22
C VAL A 190 -4.81 19.09 -11.99
N TRP A 191 -5.94 19.80 -11.93
CA TRP A 191 -6.32 20.67 -10.82
C TRP A 191 -7.77 20.40 -10.43
N ASN A 192 -7.98 19.88 -9.22
CA ASN A 192 -9.30 19.60 -8.66
C ASN A 192 -10.12 18.66 -9.55
N GLU A 193 -9.48 17.61 -10.06
CA GLU A 193 -10.07 16.59 -10.93
C GLU A 193 -10.75 15.51 -10.10
N GLU A 194 -11.87 14.98 -10.59
CA GLU A 194 -12.56 13.84 -9.98
C GLU A 194 -12.11 12.53 -10.62
N VAL A 195 -11.68 11.58 -9.78
CA VAL A 195 -11.32 10.22 -10.19
C VAL A 195 -12.25 9.25 -9.49
N PHE A 196 -12.81 8.30 -10.24
CA PHE A 196 -13.71 7.28 -9.72
C PHE A 196 -13.06 5.91 -9.83
N LEU A 197 -13.05 5.14 -8.74
CA LEU A 197 -12.48 3.79 -8.70
C LEU A 197 -13.55 2.76 -8.31
N GLY A 198 -13.67 1.70 -9.10
CA GLY A 198 -14.43 0.51 -8.76
C GLY A 198 -13.63 -0.44 -7.84
N PRO A 199 -14.26 -1.53 -7.35
CA PRO A 199 -13.56 -2.51 -6.51
C PRO A 199 -12.38 -3.17 -7.23
N ALA A 200 -11.17 -3.02 -6.68
CA ALA A 200 -9.94 -3.56 -7.26
C ALA A 200 -9.88 -5.11 -7.23
N GLN A 201 -10.82 -5.76 -6.54
CA GLN A 201 -10.97 -7.22 -6.55
C GLN A 201 -11.59 -7.76 -7.85
N THR A 202 -12.30 -6.92 -8.61
CA THR A 202 -12.91 -7.31 -9.88
C THR A 202 -12.15 -6.71 -11.06
N ASP A 203 -12.55 -5.53 -11.49
CA ASP A 203 -12.15 -4.81 -12.69
C ASP A 203 -11.90 -3.32 -12.40
N GLY A 204 -11.93 -2.93 -11.12
CA GLY A 204 -11.63 -1.57 -10.71
C GLY A 204 -10.16 -1.20 -10.90
N ASP A 205 -9.95 0.03 -11.36
CA ASP A 205 -8.62 0.60 -11.56
C ASP A 205 -7.86 0.82 -10.24
N VAL A 206 -6.53 0.78 -10.34
CA VAL A 206 -5.62 1.23 -9.29
C VAL A 206 -4.97 2.51 -9.77
N LEU A 207 -5.27 3.62 -9.09
CA LEU A 207 -4.69 4.92 -9.38
C LEU A 207 -3.24 4.96 -8.91
N ARG A 208 -2.34 5.48 -9.75
CA ARG A 208 -0.96 5.79 -9.40
C ARG A 208 -0.67 7.25 -9.72
N ILE A 209 -0.08 7.96 -8.75
CA ILE A 209 0.30 9.36 -8.88
C ILE A 209 1.76 9.51 -8.45
N PRO A 210 2.68 9.96 -9.33
CA PRO A 210 4.01 10.40 -8.92
C PRO A 210 3.90 11.58 -7.94
N LEU A 211 4.43 11.44 -6.73
CA LEU A 211 4.53 12.54 -5.76
C LEU A 211 5.69 13.46 -6.10
N ASP A 212 6.79 12.87 -6.56
CA ASP A 212 7.85 13.56 -7.29
C ASP A 212 7.71 13.19 -8.77
N PRO A 213 7.21 14.09 -9.64
CA PRO A 213 6.99 13.78 -11.06
C PRO A 213 8.29 13.57 -11.84
N GLY A 214 9.46 13.71 -11.22
CA GLY A 214 10.73 13.59 -11.91
C GLY A 214 10.96 14.75 -12.88
N GLY A 215 11.89 14.56 -13.81
CA GLY A 215 12.16 15.51 -14.86
C GLY A 215 13.15 14.96 -15.88
N LEU A 216 13.82 15.86 -16.61
CA LEU A 216 14.88 15.46 -17.54
C LEU A 216 16.10 14.85 -16.82
N GLU A 217 16.23 15.09 -15.52
CA GLU A 217 17.41 14.74 -14.71
C GLU A 217 17.21 13.48 -13.85
N HIS A 218 15.97 13.10 -13.54
CA HIS A 218 15.68 11.93 -12.72
C HIS A 218 14.29 11.35 -12.99
N SER A 219 14.16 10.05 -12.76
CA SER A 219 12.86 9.35 -12.76
C SER A 219 12.15 9.56 -11.41
N PRO A 220 10.81 9.54 -11.38
CA PRO A 220 10.04 9.51 -10.14
C PRO A 220 10.47 8.37 -9.21
N THR A 221 10.63 8.67 -7.93
CA THR A 221 10.94 7.68 -6.89
C THR A 221 9.85 7.54 -5.84
N GLU A 222 9.01 8.56 -5.65
CA GLU A 222 7.92 8.54 -4.66
C GLU A 222 6.56 8.59 -5.36
N PHE A 223 5.63 7.72 -4.92
CA PHE A 223 4.32 7.57 -5.53
C PHE A 223 3.22 7.44 -4.47
N LEU A 224 2.02 7.89 -4.83
CA LEU A 224 0.77 7.58 -4.13
C LEU A 224 -0.02 6.59 -4.98
N PHE A 225 -0.46 5.49 -4.36
CA PHE A 225 -1.40 4.55 -4.94
C PHE A 225 -2.74 4.66 -4.23
N ALA A 226 -3.83 4.53 -4.99
CA ALA A 226 -5.17 4.41 -4.43
C ALA A 226 -5.92 3.25 -5.07
N GLU A 227 -6.54 2.42 -4.25
CA GLU A 227 -7.46 1.36 -4.68
C GLU A 227 -8.70 1.33 -3.80
N PHE A 228 -9.86 1.04 -4.38
CA PHE A 228 -11.07 0.78 -3.62
C PHE A 228 -11.21 -0.72 -3.34
N ARG A 229 -11.39 -1.09 -2.07
CA ARG A 229 -11.55 -2.47 -1.63
C ARG A 229 -12.93 -2.64 -0.99
N ALA A 230 -13.76 -3.48 -1.59
CA ALA A 230 -15.05 -3.89 -1.03
C ALA A 230 -14.93 -5.18 -0.20
N GLN A 231 -15.86 -5.45 0.73
CA GLN A 231 -15.90 -6.71 1.49
C GLN A 231 -16.53 -7.84 0.65
N ILE A 232 -15.88 -8.22 -0.44
CA ILE A 232 -16.33 -9.24 -1.39
C ILE A 232 -15.25 -10.31 -1.63
N GLY A 233 -15.66 -11.52 -2.00
CA GLY A 233 -14.74 -12.61 -2.30
C GLY A 233 -13.77 -12.89 -1.16
N PHE A 234 -12.48 -12.92 -1.48
CA PHE A 234 -11.39 -13.14 -0.53
C PHE A 234 -11.27 -12.04 0.56
N ASP A 235 -11.80 -10.84 0.27
CA ASP A 235 -11.76 -9.69 1.17
C ASP A 235 -13.00 -9.54 2.07
N HIS A 236 -13.91 -10.52 2.09
CA HIS A 236 -15.13 -10.47 2.92
C HIS A 236 -14.85 -10.25 4.42
N ALA A 237 -13.66 -10.63 4.89
CA ALA A 237 -13.24 -10.53 6.28
C ALA A 237 -12.46 -9.22 6.60
N LEU A 238 -12.16 -8.37 5.61
CA LEU A 238 -11.55 -7.05 5.86
C LEU A 238 -12.39 -6.26 6.87
N PRO A 239 -11.80 -5.36 7.67
CA PRO A 239 -12.51 -4.71 8.76
C PRO A 239 -13.51 -3.63 8.26
N ALA A 240 -13.34 -3.13 7.04
CA ALA A 240 -14.28 -2.25 6.35
C ALA A 240 -14.10 -2.30 4.83
N ALA A 241 -15.13 -1.88 4.09
CA ALA A 241 -14.96 -1.46 2.71
C ALA A 241 -14.50 0.01 2.66
N GLY A 242 -13.53 0.33 1.82
CA GLY A 242 -12.96 1.68 1.75
C GLY A 242 -11.83 1.82 0.74
N VAL A 243 -11.31 3.03 0.61
CA VAL A 243 -10.15 3.33 -0.23
C VAL A 243 -8.89 3.10 0.59
N LEU A 244 -7.98 2.30 0.06
CA LEU A 244 -6.65 2.11 0.64
C LEU A 244 -5.67 3.01 -0.10
N LEU A 245 -4.92 3.79 0.66
CA LEU A 245 -3.93 4.72 0.14
C LEU A 245 -2.55 4.26 0.58
N TYR A 246 -1.66 4.08 -0.39
CA TYR A 246 -0.29 3.65 -0.13
C TYR A 246 0.70 4.69 -0.64
N LYS A 247 1.67 5.04 0.19
CA LYS A 247 2.83 5.83 -0.24
C LYS A 247 4.01 4.90 -0.48
N GLN A 248 4.59 4.99 -1.66
CA GLN A 248 5.83 4.31 -2.02
C GLN A 248 6.99 5.30 -2.04
N ASP A 249 8.15 4.85 -1.58
CA ASP A 249 9.46 5.46 -1.83
C ASP A 249 10.40 4.35 -2.33
N SER A 250 10.68 4.34 -3.64
CA SER A 250 11.50 3.31 -4.27
C SER A 250 12.98 3.36 -3.87
N SER A 251 13.43 4.44 -3.21
CA SER A 251 14.78 4.57 -2.69
C SER A 251 14.93 4.04 -1.26
N ALA A 252 13.81 3.82 -0.57
CA ALA A 252 13.76 3.38 0.81
C ALA A 252 13.90 1.86 0.96
N SER A 253 14.28 1.43 2.17
CA SER A 253 14.33 0.00 2.53
C SER A 253 12.94 -0.56 2.79
N LEU A 254 12.70 -1.83 2.45
CA LEU A 254 11.51 -2.58 2.91
C LEU A 254 11.45 -2.68 4.44
N ARG A 255 12.60 -2.66 5.10
CA ARG A 255 12.75 -2.83 6.55
C ARG A 255 13.83 -1.84 7.02
N PRO A 256 13.51 -0.54 7.19
CA PRO A 256 14.43 0.46 7.72
C PRO A 256 14.81 0.14 9.17
N ASP A 257 15.86 0.78 9.69
CA ASP A 257 16.21 0.65 11.11
C ASP A 257 15.02 1.15 11.97
N PRO A 258 14.42 0.30 12.84
CA PRO A 258 13.27 0.72 13.63
C PRO A 258 13.58 1.83 14.65
N ALA A 259 14.85 2.13 14.90
CA ALA A 259 15.32 3.22 15.76
C ALA A 259 15.50 4.56 15.04
N THR A 260 15.30 4.61 13.71
CA THR A 260 15.37 5.84 12.92
C THR A 260 13.99 6.25 12.40
N ASP A 261 13.89 7.46 11.86
CA ASP A 261 12.70 7.98 11.17
C ASP A 261 12.74 7.70 9.65
N GLU A 262 13.55 6.75 9.21
CA GLU A 262 13.65 6.39 7.80
C GLU A 262 12.31 5.80 7.27
N PRO A 263 11.89 6.16 6.05
CA PRO A 263 10.65 5.66 5.48
C PRO A 263 10.76 4.16 5.14
N TYR A 264 9.59 3.51 5.05
CA TYR A 264 9.49 2.22 4.39
C TYR A 264 9.35 2.40 2.88
N TYR A 265 9.84 1.42 2.12
CA TYR A 265 9.60 1.29 0.69
C TYR A 265 8.12 1.47 0.30
N LEU A 266 7.20 0.93 1.09
CA LEU A 266 5.76 1.07 0.90
C LEU A 266 5.08 1.16 2.26
N THR A 267 4.19 2.12 2.46
CA THR A 267 3.45 2.35 3.71
C THR A 267 1.98 2.62 3.43
N MET A 268 1.08 2.06 4.22
CA MET A 268 -0.32 2.44 4.18
C MET A 268 -0.53 3.76 4.94
N LEU A 269 -1.25 4.69 4.31
CA LEU A 269 -1.66 5.95 4.92
C LEU A 269 -3.00 5.72 5.64
N GLU A 270 -2.97 5.51 6.95
CA GLU A 270 -4.19 5.25 7.76
C GLU A 270 -5.06 6.52 7.88
N GLN A 271 -6.36 6.45 7.58
CA GLN A 271 -7.27 7.61 7.65
C GLN A 271 -7.30 8.25 9.04
N ASP A 272 -7.26 7.44 10.09
CA ASP A 272 -7.29 7.93 11.47
C ASP A 272 -5.95 8.50 11.98
N GLY A 273 -4.87 8.33 11.20
CA GLY A 273 -3.53 8.83 11.51
C GLY A 273 -2.91 8.27 12.79
N ASN A 274 -3.41 7.13 13.30
CA ASN A 274 -3.01 6.59 14.60
C ASN A 274 -1.66 5.84 14.57
N ARG A 275 -1.13 5.52 13.38
CA ARG A 275 0.14 4.81 13.14
C ARG A 275 0.13 3.38 13.71
N GLY A 276 -1.02 2.73 13.80
CA GLY A 276 -1.22 1.42 14.40
C GLY A 276 -0.46 0.33 13.67
N LEU A 277 -0.44 0.39 12.33
CA LEU A 277 0.32 -0.52 11.47
C LEU A 277 1.84 -0.34 11.60
N LEU A 278 2.30 0.82 12.08
CA LEU A 278 3.73 1.15 12.26
C LEU A 278 4.21 0.97 13.70
N LYS A 279 3.39 0.35 14.56
CA LYS A 279 3.70 0.03 15.95
C LYS A 279 3.70 -1.49 16.15
N THR A 280 4.51 -1.95 17.09
CA THR A 280 4.41 -3.31 17.65
C THR A 280 3.21 -3.41 18.58
N THR A 281 2.79 -4.63 18.93
CA THR A 281 1.66 -4.83 19.86
C THR A 281 1.89 -4.17 21.23
N PRO A 282 3.08 -4.26 21.87
CA PRO A 282 3.33 -3.53 23.13
C PRO A 282 3.28 -2.00 23.01
N GLU A 283 3.53 -1.45 21.82
CA GLU A 283 3.41 -0.02 21.50
C GLU A 283 1.97 0.40 21.19
N GLY A 284 1.00 -0.54 21.22
CA GLY A 284 -0.39 -0.33 20.87
C GLY A 284 -0.72 -0.55 19.39
N GLY A 285 0.19 -1.19 18.65
CA GLY A 285 -0.02 -1.55 17.25
C GLY A 285 -0.97 -2.73 17.06
N ASN A 286 -1.54 -2.81 15.85
CA ASN A 286 -2.49 -3.84 15.47
C ASN A 286 -2.26 -4.25 13.99
N ARG A 287 -2.99 -5.26 13.52
CA ARG A 287 -2.88 -5.78 12.14
C ARG A 287 -3.77 -5.06 11.14
N GLY A 288 -4.47 -4.03 11.56
CA GLY A 288 -5.36 -3.22 10.76
C GLY A 288 -6.77 -3.19 11.33
N GLU A 289 -7.43 -2.07 11.16
CA GLU A 289 -8.76 -1.76 11.68
C GLU A 289 -9.55 -0.89 10.71
N ALA A 290 -10.86 -0.74 10.95
CA ALA A 290 -11.73 0.00 10.03
C ALA A 290 -11.30 1.48 9.86
N GLY A 291 -10.61 2.06 10.85
CA GLY A 291 -10.09 3.42 10.81
C GLY A 291 -8.91 3.63 9.85
N ASP A 292 -8.29 2.56 9.36
CA ASP A 292 -7.17 2.65 8.41
C ASP A 292 -7.66 3.06 7.02
N ALA A 293 -8.81 2.53 6.60
CA ALA A 293 -9.36 2.72 5.26
C ALA A 293 -10.11 4.04 5.14
N TRP A 294 -9.99 4.67 3.96
CA TRP A 294 -10.60 5.97 3.68
C TRP A 294 -12.03 5.83 3.16
N GLY A 295 -12.90 6.80 3.47
CA GLY A 295 -14.28 6.79 2.94
C GLY A 295 -15.26 5.89 3.71
N VAL A 296 -14.79 5.26 4.80
CA VAL A 296 -15.59 4.30 5.58
C VAL A 296 -16.81 5.00 6.18
N ASN A 297 -17.99 4.39 6.05
CA ASN A 297 -19.27 4.93 6.55
C ASN A 297 -19.59 6.36 6.05
N GLY A 298 -19.12 6.72 4.85
CA GLY A 298 -19.34 8.05 4.26
C GLY A 298 -18.47 9.16 4.86
N LEU A 299 -17.46 8.81 5.67
CA LEU A 299 -16.48 9.77 6.18
C LEU A 299 -15.63 10.31 5.03
N MET A 300 -15.66 11.63 4.83
CA MET A 300 -14.76 12.28 3.88
C MET A 300 -13.39 12.53 4.52
N GLY A 301 -12.33 12.18 3.81
CA GLY A 301 -10.95 12.49 4.20
C GLY A 301 -10.23 13.35 3.17
N LYS A 302 -9.09 13.94 3.56
CA LYS A 302 -8.19 14.66 2.65
C LYS A 302 -6.74 14.40 3.03
N LEU A 303 -5.82 14.56 2.07
CA LEU A 303 -4.39 14.39 2.25
C LEU A 303 -3.60 15.49 1.52
N ASN A 304 -2.65 16.09 2.23
CA ASN A 304 -1.69 17.05 1.69
C ASN A 304 -0.41 17.07 2.56
N GLY A 305 0.49 18.02 2.35
CA GLY A 305 1.75 18.11 3.11
C GLY A 305 1.58 18.41 4.60
N GLU A 306 0.40 18.86 5.05
CA GLU A 306 0.11 19.24 6.44
C GLU A 306 -0.84 18.29 7.17
N THR A 307 -1.45 17.33 6.46
CA THR A 307 -2.31 16.33 7.09
C THR A 307 -1.49 15.31 7.90
N ASN A 308 -2.17 14.58 8.78
CA ASN A 308 -1.65 13.36 9.39
C ASN A 308 -2.57 12.19 9.00
N PRO A 309 -2.10 11.24 8.17
CA PRO A 309 -0.75 11.13 7.60
C PRO A 309 -0.46 12.22 6.54
N SER A 310 0.83 12.48 6.30
CA SER A 310 1.30 13.54 5.41
C SER A 310 1.71 12.99 4.04
N LEU A 311 1.47 13.77 2.98
CA LEU A 311 2.00 13.50 1.64
C LEU A 311 3.40 14.08 1.39
N ARG A 312 4.05 14.67 2.40
CA ARG A 312 5.43 15.18 2.23
C ARG A 312 6.35 14.12 1.65
N LEU A 313 7.22 14.52 0.75
CA LEU A 313 8.31 13.71 0.23
C LEU A 313 9.26 13.30 1.37
N HIS A 314 10.10 12.30 1.13
CA HIS A 314 11.08 11.83 2.12
C HIS A 314 11.98 12.96 2.63
N ASN A 315 12.35 13.90 1.74
CA ASN A 315 13.15 15.07 2.09
C ASN A 315 12.37 16.16 2.88
N GLY A 316 11.08 15.94 3.17
CA GLY A 316 10.20 16.84 3.90
C GLY A 316 9.46 17.88 3.05
N ASP A 317 9.75 17.95 1.75
CA ASP A 317 9.12 18.88 0.82
C ASP A 317 7.67 18.52 0.53
N TRP A 318 6.88 19.52 0.14
CA TRP A 318 5.50 19.29 -0.29
C TRP A 318 5.52 18.91 -1.77
N PRO A 319 4.92 17.77 -2.15
CA PRO A 319 4.66 17.51 -3.55
C PRO A 319 3.60 18.50 -4.07
N ALA A 320 3.50 18.59 -5.39
CA ALA A 320 2.37 19.24 -6.05
C ALA A 320 1.04 18.53 -5.77
N VAL A 321 1.13 17.25 -5.39
CA VAL A 321 -0.01 16.36 -5.23
C VAL A 321 -0.82 16.70 -3.99
N MET A 322 -2.13 16.84 -4.17
CA MET A 322 -3.10 16.98 -3.10
C MET A 322 -4.30 16.08 -3.38
N VAL A 323 -4.81 15.44 -2.33
CA VAL A 323 -6.09 14.74 -2.36
C VAL A 323 -7.06 15.56 -1.51
N HIS A 324 -7.88 16.36 -2.17
CA HIS A 324 -8.83 17.28 -1.53
C HIS A 324 -10.00 16.55 -0.87
N GLU A 325 -10.35 15.39 -1.41
CA GLU A 325 -11.43 14.56 -0.92
C GLU A 325 -11.17 13.09 -1.27
N VAL A 326 -11.48 12.22 -0.33
CA VAL A 326 -11.65 10.78 -0.53
C VAL A 326 -12.98 10.41 0.09
N SER A 327 -13.89 9.86 -0.71
CA SER A 327 -15.21 9.42 -0.29
C SER A 327 -15.59 8.13 -1.00
N VAL A 328 -16.53 7.38 -0.40
CA VAL A 328 -17.10 6.17 -1.00
C VAL A 328 -18.62 6.35 -1.02
N GLN A 329 -19.21 6.20 -2.20
CA GLN A 329 -20.64 6.33 -2.41
C GLN A 329 -21.10 5.33 -3.47
N ASP A 330 -22.24 4.67 -3.22
CA ASP A 330 -22.89 3.77 -4.19
C ASP A 330 -21.99 2.65 -4.74
N GLY A 331 -21.03 2.18 -3.92
CA GLY A 331 -20.09 1.11 -4.29
C GLY A 331 -18.90 1.57 -5.14
N PHE A 332 -18.68 2.88 -5.26
CA PHE A 332 -17.54 3.48 -5.93
C PHE A 332 -16.79 4.41 -4.99
N ALA A 333 -15.48 4.46 -5.12
CA ALA A 333 -14.68 5.51 -4.53
C ALA A 333 -14.66 6.73 -5.44
N ARG A 334 -14.72 7.92 -4.84
CA ARG A 334 -14.48 9.20 -5.50
C ARG A 334 -13.31 9.89 -4.80
N LEU A 335 -12.31 10.25 -5.59
CA LEU A 335 -11.16 11.04 -5.16
C LEU A 335 -11.18 12.37 -5.90
N VAL A 336 -10.95 13.48 -5.19
CA VAL A 336 -10.73 14.78 -5.81
C VAL A 336 -9.25 15.13 -5.68
N VAL A 337 -8.53 15.17 -6.79
CA VAL A 337 -7.07 15.23 -6.82
C VAL A 337 -6.54 16.41 -7.62
N SER A 338 -5.37 16.90 -7.21
CA SER A 338 -4.57 17.85 -7.99
C SER A 338 -3.15 17.33 -8.07
N THR A 339 -2.52 17.50 -9.23
CA THR A 339 -1.11 17.15 -9.52
C THR A 339 -0.35 18.30 -10.19
N GLY A 340 -1.06 19.40 -10.47
CA GLY A 340 -0.55 20.64 -11.06
C GLY A 340 0.69 21.18 -10.38
N GLN A 341 1.76 21.46 -11.13
CA GLN A 341 3.02 21.98 -10.59
C GLN A 341 2.94 23.45 -10.18
N THR A 342 1.92 24.16 -10.66
CA THR A 342 1.63 25.54 -10.29
C THR A 342 0.32 25.63 -9.51
N PRO A 343 0.23 26.49 -8.48
CA PRO A 343 -0.97 26.57 -7.68
C PRO A 343 -2.11 27.23 -8.47
N ARG A 344 -3.34 26.78 -8.22
CA ARG A 344 -4.58 27.44 -8.65
C ARG A 344 -5.49 27.63 -7.46
N LEU A 345 -6.26 28.71 -7.46
CA LEU A 345 -7.39 28.85 -6.55
C LEU A 345 -8.64 28.32 -7.25
N VAL A 346 -9.35 27.39 -6.60
CA VAL A 346 -10.61 26.87 -7.13
C VAL A 346 -11.67 27.96 -6.97
N GLU A 347 -12.23 28.41 -8.09
CA GLU A 347 -13.21 29.49 -8.11
C GLU A 347 -14.45 29.15 -7.27
N ARG A 348 -14.94 30.15 -6.54
CA ARG A 348 -16.23 30.11 -5.87
C ARG A 348 -17.23 30.91 -6.71
N PRO A 349 -18.23 30.25 -7.34
CA PRO A 349 -19.21 30.96 -8.14
C PRO A 349 -20.25 31.72 -7.27
N GLU A 350 -20.33 31.41 -5.98
CA GLU A 350 -21.32 31.96 -5.06
C GLU A 350 -20.73 33.10 -4.22
N THR A 351 -21.54 34.16 -4.02
CA THR A 351 -21.28 35.23 -3.05
C THR A 351 -21.31 34.66 -1.64
N VAL A 352 -20.32 34.99 -0.83
CA VAL A 352 -20.21 34.50 0.55
C VAL A 352 -20.88 35.48 1.50
N GLU A 353 -22.09 35.15 1.96
CA GLU A 353 -22.79 35.99 2.92
C GLU A 353 -22.08 36.01 4.30
N VAL A 354 -21.78 37.21 4.80
CA VAL A 354 -21.21 37.41 6.13
C VAL A 354 -21.98 38.47 6.92
N MET A 355 -21.88 38.43 8.25
CA MET A 355 -22.45 39.47 9.09
C MET A 355 -21.51 40.68 9.18
N GLN A 356 -22.03 41.86 8.86
CA GLN A 356 -21.30 43.13 9.00
C GLN A 356 -20.74 43.29 10.43
N ILE A 357 -19.57 43.94 10.57
CA ILE A 357 -18.85 44.22 11.83
C ILE A 357 -18.29 42.96 12.52
N ARG A 358 -18.78 41.76 12.23
CA ARG A 358 -18.19 40.52 12.73
C ARG A 358 -17.01 40.07 11.86
N SER A 359 -16.05 39.44 12.52
CA SER A 359 -14.97 38.77 11.82
C SER A 359 -15.51 37.56 11.07
N PHE A 360 -15.09 37.42 9.82
CA PHE A 360 -15.36 36.28 8.97
C PHE A 360 -14.05 35.60 8.58
N ALA A 361 -14.14 34.35 8.16
CA ALA A 361 -13.06 33.60 7.54
C ALA A 361 -13.63 32.84 6.35
N VAL A 362 -13.23 33.21 5.13
CA VAL A 362 -13.71 32.57 3.90
C VAL A 362 -12.60 31.70 3.32
N PRO A 363 -12.75 30.36 3.31
CA PRO A 363 -11.75 29.46 2.73
C PRO A 363 -11.87 29.39 1.22
N VAL A 364 -10.78 29.50 0.50
CA VAL A 364 -10.67 29.22 -0.94
C VAL A 364 -9.69 28.07 -1.12
N ARG A 365 -10.12 27.00 -1.79
CA ARG A 365 -9.29 25.81 -2.00
C ARG A 365 -8.14 26.15 -2.94
N ILE A 366 -6.94 25.71 -2.60
CA ILE A 366 -5.74 25.73 -3.42
C ILE A 366 -5.64 24.34 -4.06
N ALA A 367 -5.51 24.30 -5.38
CA ALA A 367 -5.30 23.09 -6.17
C ALA A 367 -3.87 23.11 -6.75
N GLY A 368 -3.08 22.07 -6.50
CA GLY A 368 -1.71 21.96 -6.99
C GLY A 368 -0.73 22.97 -6.39
N GLY A 369 0.46 23.05 -6.98
CA GLY A 369 1.59 23.86 -6.49
C GLY A 369 2.29 23.22 -5.29
N HIS A 370 3.39 23.84 -4.87
CA HIS A 370 4.20 23.31 -3.77
C HIS A 370 4.09 24.18 -2.52
N GLY A 371 3.42 23.68 -1.49
CA GLY A 371 3.31 24.40 -0.21
C GLY A 371 4.64 24.51 0.55
N PRO A 372 4.73 25.38 1.57
CA PRO A 372 3.65 26.21 2.08
C PRO A 372 3.30 27.36 1.15
N TYR A 373 2.09 27.89 1.32
CA TYR A 373 1.52 28.93 0.47
C TYR A 373 1.54 30.29 1.15
N THR A 374 1.50 31.36 0.34
CA THR A 374 1.30 32.75 0.80
C THR A 374 0.21 33.41 -0.02
N GLY A 375 -0.77 34.03 0.64
CA GLY A 375 -1.82 34.80 -0.05
C GLY A 375 -1.26 36.05 -0.72
N VAL A 376 -1.76 36.36 -1.92
CA VAL A 376 -1.34 37.51 -2.73
C VAL A 376 -2.57 38.32 -3.11
N GLY A 377 -2.59 39.60 -2.75
CA GLY A 377 -3.70 40.49 -3.06
C GLY A 377 -3.58 41.82 -2.33
N THR A 378 -4.29 42.83 -2.80
CA THR A 378 -4.44 44.08 -2.08
C THR A 378 -5.67 43.97 -1.20
N LEU A 379 -5.46 43.93 0.12
CA LEU A 379 -6.52 43.77 1.11
C LEU A 379 -6.78 45.08 1.87
N PRO A 380 -8.02 45.33 2.33
CA PRO A 380 -8.31 46.41 3.28
C PRO A 380 -7.50 46.26 4.58
N GLN A 381 -7.35 47.36 5.33
CA GLN A 381 -6.50 47.42 6.53
C GLN A 381 -6.85 46.39 7.63
N ALA A 382 -8.10 45.91 7.67
CA ALA A 382 -8.58 44.95 8.65
C ALA A 382 -8.64 43.49 8.14
N PHE A 383 -8.00 43.22 7.00
CA PHE A 383 -8.08 41.93 6.33
C PHE A 383 -6.68 41.30 6.26
N SER A 384 -6.64 39.97 6.29
CA SER A 384 -5.42 39.19 6.18
C SER A 384 -5.67 37.87 5.45
N PHE A 385 -4.58 37.28 4.96
CA PHE A 385 -4.58 35.90 4.49
C PHE A 385 -4.01 34.98 5.56
N GLU A 386 -4.60 33.80 5.70
CA GLU A 386 -4.06 32.69 6.47
C GLU A 386 -4.13 31.42 5.60
N ASN A 387 -3.11 30.58 5.63
CA ASN A 387 -3.09 29.34 4.87
C ASN A 387 -3.08 28.14 5.82
N ILE A 388 -3.94 27.17 5.55
CA ILE A 388 -4.00 25.90 6.28
C ILE A 388 -4.12 24.78 5.24
N GLY A 389 -3.06 24.01 5.06
CA GLY A 389 -2.94 22.94 4.08
C GLY A 389 -3.19 23.43 2.66
N ASP A 390 -4.30 22.97 2.09
CA ASP A 390 -4.79 23.27 0.76
C ASP A 390 -5.87 24.38 0.75
N GLN A 391 -5.92 25.23 1.77
CA GLN A 391 -6.91 26.31 1.87
C GLN A 391 -6.26 27.66 2.16
N LEU A 392 -6.60 28.66 1.35
CA LEU A 392 -6.35 30.08 1.58
C LEU A 392 -7.58 30.71 2.23
N PHE A 393 -7.47 31.15 3.47
CA PHE A 393 -8.50 31.88 4.17
C PHE A 393 -8.32 33.39 3.96
N LEU A 394 -9.38 34.05 3.49
CA LEU A 394 -9.52 35.50 3.63
C LEU A 394 -10.23 35.79 4.95
N ILE A 395 -9.52 36.46 5.87
CA ILE A 395 -10.02 36.79 7.20
C ILE A 395 -10.16 38.31 7.30
N GLY A 396 -11.26 38.79 7.86
CA GLY A 396 -11.45 40.23 8.07
C GLY A 396 -12.81 40.57 8.67
N SER A 397 -13.09 41.87 8.77
CA SER A 397 -14.40 42.39 9.19
C SER A 397 -14.88 43.47 8.22
N LEU A 398 -16.07 43.31 7.64
CA LEU A 398 -16.68 44.33 6.79
C LEU A 398 -17.11 45.54 7.62
N GLN A 399 -16.68 46.72 7.20
CA GLN A 399 -17.07 48.00 7.81
C GLN A 399 -18.37 48.56 7.21
N GLU A 400 -18.62 48.28 5.93
CA GLU A 400 -19.80 48.73 5.19
C GLU A 400 -20.59 47.53 4.68
N ALA A 401 -21.92 47.66 4.66
CA ALA A 401 -22.80 46.66 4.08
C ALA A 401 -22.82 46.81 2.55
N GLY A 402 -22.87 45.68 1.84
CA GLY A 402 -22.90 45.64 0.39
C GLY A 402 -22.04 44.51 -0.16
N GLU A 403 -22.09 44.34 -1.47
CA GLU A 403 -21.27 43.35 -2.17
C GLU A 403 -19.84 43.88 -2.33
N ASN A 404 -18.87 43.18 -1.74
CA ASN A 404 -17.46 43.55 -1.79
C ASN A 404 -16.66 42.48 -2.52
N SER A 405 -15.98 42.87 -3.60
CA SER A 405 -15.18 41.95 -4.41
C SER A 405 -13.68 42.18 -4.22
N TYR A 406 -12.95 41.11 -3.95
CA TYR A 406 -11.51 41.12 -3.71
C TYR A 406 -10.80 40.24 -4.73
N SER A 407 -9.82 40.80 -5.43
CA SER A 407 -8.98 40.04 -6.35
C SER A 407 -7.80 39.42 -5.60
N ILE A 408 -7.80 38.09 -5.51
CA ILE A 408 -6.85 37.33 -4.71
C ILE A 408 -6.15 36.26 -5.56
N ALA A 409 -4.94 35.91 -5.17
CA ALA A 409 -4.16 34.82 -5.71
C ALA A 409 -3.38 34.15 -4.57
N VAL A 410 -2.72 33.04 -4.87
CA VAL A 410 -1.80 32.38 -3.94
C VAL A 410 -0.44 32.22 -4.61
N ARG A 411 0.62 32.25 -3.81
CA ARG A 411 2.00 31.97 -4.22
C ARG A 411 2.50 30.74 -3.49
N ASP A 412 3.14 29.83 -4.23
CA ASP A 412 3.79 28.63 -3.69
C ASP A 412 5.22 28.93 -3.16
N ARG A 413 5.88 27.92 -2.57
CA ARG A 413 7.24 28.08 -2.02
C ARG A 413 8.31 28.41 -3.06
N PHE A 414 8.06 28.10 -4.32
CA PHE A 414 8.99 28.35 -5.43
C PHE A 414 8.76 29.72 -6.09
N GLY A 415 7.73 30.44 -5.65
CA GLY A 415 7.40 31.78 -6.13
C GLY A 415 6.39 31.78 -7.28
N ASN A 416 5.91 30.63 -7.73
CA ASN A 416 4.85 30.56 -8.74
C ASN A 416 3.56 31.10 -8.15
N SER A 417 2.91 32.00 -8.88
CA SER A 417 1.65 32.61 -8.45
C SER A 417 0.50 32.06 -9.27
N SER A 418 -0.62 31.76 -8.61
CA SER A 418 -1.85 31.36 -9.29
C SER A 418 -2.40 32.49 -10.16
N PRO A 419 -3.25 32.17 -11.15
CA PRO A 419 -4.20 33.14 -11.67
C PRO A 419 -4.97 33.80 -10.52
N ARG A 420 -5.34 35.07 -10.73
CA ARG A 420 -6.19 35.79 -9.77
C ARG A 420 -7.63 35.32 -9.94
N VAL A 421 -8.30 35.12 -8.82
CA VAL A 421 -9.75 34.89 -8.73
C VAL A 421 -10.39 36.03 -7.95
N THR A 422 -11.65 36.31 -8.29
CA THR A 422 -12.47 37.29 -7.58
C THR A 422 -13.25 36.56 -6.50
N LEU A 423 -13.07 36.98 -5.26
CA LEU A 423 -13.90 36.54 -4.14
C LEU A 423 -14.87 37.65 -3.78
N THR A 424 -16.16 37.34 -3.81
CA THR A 424 -17.23 38.27 -3.49
C THR A 424 -17.85 37.91 -2.14
N VAL A 425 -17.88 38.89 -1.22
CA VAL A 425 -18.32 38.77 0.17
C VAL A 425 -19.40 39.80 0.48
#